data_AF-A0A8J8BBU0-F1
#
_entry.id   AF-A0A8J8BBU0-F1
#
_cell.length_a   1.000
_cell.length_b   1.000
_cell.length_c   1.000
_cell.angle_alpha   90.00
_cell.angle_beta   90.00
_cell.angle_gamma   90.00
#
_symmetry.space_group_name_H-M   'P 1'
#
loop_
_entity.id
_entity.type
_entity.pdbx_description
1 polymer ?
#
loop_
_entity_poly.entity_id
_entity_poly.type
_entity_poly.pdbx_seq_one_letter_code
_entity_poly.pdbx_strand_id
1 'polypeptide(L)'
;MGEEANSADRDSEAGRDVSGLGYEQAREELVATVQRLEAGGLSLEESLALWERGEALAAHCQAKLDGARARLDAAVAAREEG
;
A
#
# COMPACT_ATOMS: atom_id res chain seq x y z
N MET A 1 -29.26 -19.45 -12.71
CA MET A 1 -28.38 -19.49 -11.52
C MET A 1 -27.09 -18.85 -11.97
N GLY A 2 -26.83 -17.55 -11.86
CA GLY A 2 -27.28 -16.58 -10.86
C GLY A 2 -26.05 -16.08 -10.12
N GLU A 3 -25.05 -15.58 -10.87
CA GLU A 3 -23.75 -15.14 -10.34
C GLU A 3 -23.75 -13.61 -10.28
N GLU A 4 -24.71 -13.07 -9.54
CA GLU A 4 -24.74 -11.65 -9.14
C GLU A 4 -23.79 -11.49 -7.94
N ALA A 5 -22.50 -11.73 -8.16
CA ALA A 5 -21.45 -11.40 -7.21
C ALA A 5 -21.30 -9.87 -7.16
N ASN A 6 -22.06 -9.31 -6.21
CA ASN A 6 -22.09 -7.96 -5.65
C ASN A 6 -20.96 -7.03 -6.12
N SER A 7 -21.31 -6.01 -6.92
CA SER A 7 -20.38 -4.96 -7.38
C SER A 7 -19.68 -4.25 -6.21
N ALA A 8 -20.31 -4.18 -5.03
CA ALA A 8 -19.77 -3.50 -3.86
C ALA A 8 -18.61 -4.25 -3.17
N ASP A 9 -18.49 -5.57 -3.35
CA ASP A 9 -17.35 -6.35 -2.82
C ASP A 9 -16.07 -6.07 -3.61
N ARG A 10 -16.17 -5.98 -4.94
CA ARG A 10 -15.03 -5.69 -5.81
C ARG A 10 -14.46 -4.29 -5.61
N ASP A 11 -15.31 -3.29 -5.38
CA ASP A 11 -14.86 -1.94 -4.99
C ASP A 11 -14.11 -1.94 -3.65
N SER A 12 -14.51 -2.81 -2.72
CA SER A 12 -13.88 -2.95 -1.39
C SER A 12 -12.56 -3.72 -1.42
N GLU A 13 -12.37 -4.63 -2.39
CA GLU A 13 -11.10 -5.32 -2.66
C GLU A 13 -10.13 -4.43 -3.45
N ALA A 14 -10.61 -3.72 -4.47
CA ALA A 14 -9.82 -2.71 -5.19
C ALA A 14 -9.38 -1.57 -4.26
N GLY A 15 -10.19 -1.24 -3.26
CA GLY A 15 -9.87 -0.33 -2.16
C GLY A 15 -8.83 -0.87 -1.15
N ARG A 16 -8.28 -2.08 -1.33
CA ARG A 16 -7.19 -2.64 -0.51
C ARG A 16 -6.01 -3.15 -1.34
N ASP A 17 -6.20 -3.35 -2.65
CA ASP A 17 -5.11 -3.75 -3.53
C ASP A 17 -4.14 -2.58 -3.79
N VAL A 18 -2.93 -2.72 -3.27
CA VAL A 18 -1.82 -1.77 -3.43
C VAL A 18 -0.74 -2.31 -4.37
N SER A 19 -0.89 -3.55 -4.85
CA SER A 19 0.14 -4.30 -5.57
C SER A 19 0.56 -3.63 -6.89
N GLY A 20 -0.38 -2.94 -7.55
CA GLY A 20 -0.15 -2.21 -8.79
C GLY A 20 0.49 -0.84 -8.64
N LEU A 21 0.63 -0.30 -7.42
CA LEU A 21 1.06 1.09 -7.21
C LEU A 21 2.58 1.26 -7.37
N GLY A 22 2.99 2.40 -7.93
CA GLY A 22 4.36 2.89 -7.81
C GLY A 22 4.68 3.34 -6.38
N TYR A 23 5.96 3.50 -6.04
CA TYR A 23 6.37 3.95 -4.69
C TYR A 23 5.81 5.33 -4.35
N GLU A 24 5.96 6.33 -5.24
CA GLU A 24 5.47 7.69 -4.99
C GLU A 24 3.94 7.72 -4.84
N GLN A 25 3.20 7.01 -5.69
CA GLN A 25 1.74 6.89 -5.57
C GLN A 25 1.32 6.25 -4.25
N ALA A 26 1.93 5.11 -3.89
CA ALA A 26 1.63 4.46 -2.61
C ALA A 26 1.96 5.37 -1.41
N ARG A 27 3.05 6.14 -1.49
CA ARG A 27 3.43 7.10 -0.44
C ARG A 27 2.41 8.25 -0.33
N GLU A 28 1.99 8.83 -1.45
CA GLU A 28 0.99 9.90 -1.46
C GLU A 28 -0.36 9.42 -0.89
N GLU A 29 -0.80 8.24 -1.28
CA GLU A 29 -2.02 7.64 -0.76
C GLU A 29 -1.92 7.31 0.74
N LEU A 30 -0.75 6.87 1.21
CA LEU A 30 -0.50 6.63 2.63
C LEU A 30 -0.61 7.93 3.42
N VAL A 31 0.02 9.00 2.93
CA VAL A 31 -0.06 10.33 3.56
C VAL A 31 -1.52 10.81 3.61
N ALA A 32 -2.28 10.67 2.53
CA ALA A 32 -3.70 11.03 2.52
C ALA A 32 -4.53 10.20 3.50
N THR A 33 -4.24 8.90 3.62
CA THR A 33 -4.91 7.99 4.56
C THR A 33 -4.64 8.40 6.02
N VAL A 34 -3.38 8.67 6.36
CA VAL A 34 -2.97 9.15 7.68
C VAL A 34 -3.64 10.48 8.02
N GLN A 35 -3.64 11.44 7.08
CA GLN A 35 -4.30 12.73 7.28
C GLN A 35 -5.80 12.59 7.57
N ARG A 36 -6.49 11.66 6.92
CA ARG A 36 -7.92 11.38 7.19
C ARG A 36 -8.13 10.77 8.58
N LEU A 37 -7.25 9.86 9.00
CA LEU A 37 -7.29 9.28 10.35
C LEU A 37 -7.05 10.36 11.42
N GLU A 38 -6.07 11.23 11.21
CA GLU A 38 -5.71 12.32 12.13
C GLU A 38 -6.77 13.41 12.22
N ALA A 39 -7.48 13.70 11.12
CA ALA A 39 -8.59 14.65 11.12
C ALA A 39 -9.74 14.21 12.04
N GLY A 40 -9.89 12.91 12.28
CA GLY A 40 -10.96 12.33 13.08
C GLY A 40 -12.34 12.52 12.44
N GLY A 41 -13.40 12.38 13.24
CA GLY A 41 -14.79 12.51 12.76
C GLY A 41 -15.31 11.32 11.95
N LEU A 42 -14.56 10.23 11.91
CA LEU A 42 -14.91 8.97 11.26
C LEU A 42 -15.58 8.02 12.26
N SER A 43 -16.45 7.14 11.75
CA SER A 43 -16.92 6.00 12.54
C SER A 43 -15.78 5.01 12.81
N LEU A 44 -16.01 4.07 13.74
CA LEU A 44 -15.06 3.00 14.03
C LEU A 44 -14.76 2.15 12.78
N GLU A 45 -15.79 1.78 12.03
CA GLU A 45 -15.65 0.96 10.82
C GLU A 45 -14.83 1.67 9.74
N GLU A 46 -15.09 2.97 9.51
CA GLU A 46 -14.30 3.78 8.58
C GLU A 46 -12.84 3.96 9.04
N SER A 47 -12.63 4.14 10.34
CA SER A 47 -11.29 4.26 10.92
C SER A 47 -10.49 2.97 10.77
N LEU A 48 -11.13 1.81 10.97
CA LEU A 48 -10.51 0.50 10.77
C LEU A 48 -10.18 0.26 9.28
N ALA A 49 -11.10 0.58 8.37
CA ALA A 49 -10.86 0.43 6.94
C ALA A 49 -9.68 1.30 6.44
N LEU A 50 -9.59 2.54 6.92
CA LEU A 50 -8.47 3.43 6.60
C LEU A 50 -7.16 2.93 7.23
N TRP A 51 -7.20 2.41 8.46
CA TRP A 51 -6.02 1.82 9.08
C TRP A 51 -5.50 0.61 8.29
N GLU A 52 -6.37 -0.33 7.91
CA GLU A 52 -5.99 -1.50 7.10
C GLU A 52 -5.37 -1.11 5.76
N ARG A 53 -5.95 -0.11 5.07
CA ARG A 53 -5.38 0.43 3.84
C ARG A 53 -4.01 1.09 4.09
N GLY A 54 -3.87 1.83 5.18
CA GLY A 54 -2.61 2.45 5.59
C GLY A 54 -1.51 1.42 5.81
N GLU A 55 -1.81 0.33 6.52
CA GLU A 55 -0.86 -0.78 6.75
C GLU A 55 -0.44 -1.44 5.44
N ALA A 56 -1.38 -1.70 4.53
CA ALA A 56 -1.08 -2.27 3.22
C ALA A 56 -0.15 -1.34 2.40
N LEU A 57 -0.44 -0.03 2.37
CA LEU A 57 0.39 0.96 1.66
C LEU A 57 1.79 1.06 2.27
N ALA A 58 1.91 1.05 3.60
CA ALA A 58 3.18 1.10 4.30
C ALA A 58 4.03 -0.15 4.00
N ALA A 59 3.43 -1.34 4.06
CA ALA A 59 4.10 -2.59 3.72
C ALA A 59 4.59 -2.61 2.27
N HIS A 60 3.78 -2.12 1.33
CA HIS A 60 4.19 -2.01 -0.08
C HIS A 60 5.34 -1.03 -0.28
N CYS A 61 5.28 0.13 0.36
CA CYS A 61 6.37 1.11 0.33
C CYS A 61 7.69 0.49 0.84
N GLN A 62 7.62 -0.22 1.97
CA GLN A 62 8.79 -0.88 2.55
C GLN A 62 9.36 -1.94 1.59
N ALA A 63 8.53 -2.80 1.02
CA ALA A 63 8.96 -3.82 0.06
C ALA A 63 9.67 -3.22 -1.17
N LYS A 64 9.19 -2.07 -1.68
CA LYS A 64 9.85 -1.36 -2.79
C LYS A 64 11.23 -0.84 -2.39
N LEU A 65 11.35 -0.24 -1.19
CA LEU A 65 12.62 0.27 -0.67
C LEU A 65 13.63 -0.86 -0.42
N ASP A 66 13.18 -1.96 0.16
CA ASP A 66 14.02 -3.15 0.41
C ASP A 66 14.54 -3.73 -0.91
N GLY A 67 13.67 -3.84 -1.92
CA GLY A 67 14.07 -4.28 -3.25
C GLY A 67 15.07 -3.34 -3.91
N ALA A 68 14.92 -2.02 -3.75
CA ALA A 68 15.90 -1.05 -4.23
C ALA A 68 17.24 -1.17 -3.50
N ARG A 69 17.21 -1.35 -2.18
CA ARG A 69 18.40 -1.53 -1.36
C ARG A 69 19.18 -2.78 -1.75
N ALA A 70 18.51 -3.92 -1.91
CA ALA A 70 19.13 -5.17 -2.33
C ALA A 70 19.84 -5.05 -3.69
N ARG A 71 19.26 -4.31 -4.64
CA ARG A 71 19.89 -4.04 -5.95
C ARG A 71 21.14 -3.20 -5.82
N LEU A 72 21.14 -2.20 -4.93
CA LEU A 72 22.32 -1.38 -4.66
C LEU A 72 23.43 -2.22 -4.02
N ASP A 73 23.09 -3.03 -3.02
CA ASP A 73 24.06 -3.88 -2.33
C ASP A 73 24.70 -4.89 -3.30
N ALA A 74 23.91 -5.51 -4.18
CA ALA A 74 24.42 -6.40 -5.23
C ALA A 74 25.34 -5.68 -6.23
N ALA A 75 25.00 -4.45 -6.63
CA ALA A 75 25.83 -3.65 -7.54
C ALA A 75 27.14 -3.20 -6.91
N VAL A 76 27.18 -2.98 -5.59
CA VAL A 76 28.39 -2.68 -4.83
C VAL A 76 29.29 -3.92 -4.74
N ALA A 77 28.75 -5.06 -4.30
CA ALA A 77 29.52 -6.30 -4.18
C ALA A 77 30.16 -6.71 -5.52
N ALA A 78 29.42 -6.62 -6.63
CA ALA A 78 29.93 -6.94 -7.97
C ALA A 78 31.10 -6.03 -8.43
N ARG A 79 31.26 -4.82 -7.85
CA ARG A 79 32.38 -3.92 -8.14
C ARG A 79 33.62 -4.21 -7.29
N GLU A 80 33.45 -4.81 -6.12
CA GLU A 80 34.55 -5.13 -5.20
C GLU A 80 35.22 -6.47 -5.55
N GLU A 81 34.49 -7.35 -6.24
CA GLU A 81 34.97 -8.67 -6.68
C GLU A 81 35.69 -8.65 -8.06
N GLY A 82 35.65 -7.54 -8.80
CA GLY A 82 36.26 -7.38 -10.12
C GLY A 82 37.48 -6.47 -10.12
#